data_AF-A0A6S7HMA4-F1
#
_entry.id   AF-A0A6S7HMA4-F1
#
_cell.length_a   1.000
_cell.length_b   1.000
_cell.length_c   1.000
_cell.angle_alpha   90.00
_cell.angle_beta   90.00
_cell.angle_gamma   90.00
#
_symmetry.space_group_name_H-M   'P 1'
#
loop_
_entity.id
_entity.type
_entity.pdbx_description
1 polymer ?
#
loop_
_entity_poly.entity_id
_entity_poly.type
_entity_poly.pdbx_seq_one_letter_code
_entity_poly.pdbx_strand_id
1 'polypeptide(L)'
;MNHDGVYSLLNQFSIWTKLQTSIVWFLRFNTFILAALKSSRSRNITRGPLRVHELRHTTHEIVRVVQELAFAKELELIRTGKGDSLGKVLRCTGYLSPLRKLNPIIVDVILRVGGRLQRASIGYNASHPVILPQKHPVTQLIINHYH
;
A
#
# COMPACT_ATOMS: atom_id res chain seq x y z
N MET A 1 -0.03 16.83 -2.98
CA MET A 1 -1.22 16.53 -2.15
C MET A 1 -0.80 16.62 -0.70
N ASN A 2 -1.58 17.27 0.17
CA ASN A 2 -1.20 17.52 1.57
C ASN A 2 -1.05 16.20 2.36
N HIS A 3 0.18 15.71 2.48
CA HIS A 3 0.53 14.44 3.12
C HIS A 3 0.12 14.42 4.61
N ASP A 4 0.10 15.58 5.25
CA ASP A 4 -0.25 15.73 6.68
C ASP A 4 -1.72 15.40 6.97
N GLY A 5 -2.64 15.74 6.07
CA GLY A 5 -4.06 15.46 6.24
C GLY A 5 -4.36 13.95 6.18
N VAL A 6 -3.69 13.25 5.26
CA VAL A 6 -3.82 11.79 5.12
C VAL A 6 -3.20 11.09 6.32
N TYR A 7 -2.00 11.50 6.74
CA TYR A 7 -1.34 10.93 7.91
C TYR A 7 -2.16 11.13 9.20
N SER A 8 -2.72 12.33 9.40
CA SER A 8 -3.61 12.63 10.52
C SER A 8 -4.86 11.74 10.51
N LEU A 9 -5.48 11.54 9.35
CA LEU A 9 -6.64 10.66 9.21
C LEU A 9 -6.29 9.20 9.54
N LEU A 10 -5.15 8.70 9.09
CA LEU A 10 -4.69 7.35 9.39
C LEU A 10 -4.37 7.14 10.88
N ASN A 11 -3.99 8.20 11.59
CA ASN A 11 -3.67 8.17 13.02
C ASN A 11 -4.90 8.20 13.95
N GLN A 12 -6.08 8.57 13.44
CA GLN A 12 -7.31 8.67 14.25
C GLN A 12 -7.96 7.31 14.55
N PHE A 13 -7.45 6.22 13.96
CA PHE A 13 -8.02 4.89 14.12
C PHE A 13 -7.18 4.05 15.08
N SER A 14 -7.85 3.35 15.98
CA SER A 14 -7.23 2.37 16.90
C SER A 14 -7.48 0.92 16.50
N ILE A 15 -8.32 0.69 15.49
CA ILE A 15 -8.72 -0.65 15.04
C ILE A 15 -8.60 -0.73 13.51
N TRP A 16 -7.86 -1.72 13.03
CA TRP A 16 -7.59 -1.94 11.61
C TRP A 16 -8.86 -2.09 10.77
N THR A 17 -9.82 -2.91 11.21
CA THR A 17 -11.08 -3.12 10.49
C THR A 17 -11.91 -1.84 10.40
N LYS A 18 -11.93 -1.02 11.45
CA LYS A 18 -12.62 0.29 11.42
C LYS A 18 -12.00 1.20 10.35
N LEU A 19 -10.66 1.31 10.33
CA LEU A 19 -9.94 2.07 9.30
C LEU A 19 -10.31 1.59 7.89
N GLN A 20 -10.26 0.27 7.65
CA GLN A 20 -10.62 -0.31 6.35
C GLN A 20 -12.07 0.04 5.97
N THR A 21 -13.03 -0.19 6.86
CA THR A 21 -14.45 0.07 6.57
C THR A 21 -14.73 1.55 6.32
N SER A 22 -14.14 2.47 7.10
CA SER A 22 -14.29 3.90 6.89
C SER A 22 -13.76 4.31 5.52
N ILE A 23 -12.57 3.83 5.13
CA ILE A 23 -11.99 4.16 3.82
C ILE A 23 -12.83 3.55 2.68
N VAL A 24 -13.38 2.34 2.81
CA VAL A 24 -14.31 1.80 1.80
C VAL A 24 -15.52 2.74 1.63
N TRP A 25 -16.12 3.21 2.72
CA TRP A 25 -17.24 4.14 2.65
C TRP A 25 -16.87 5.47 2.02
N PHE A 26 -15.70 6.02 2.34
CA PHE A 26 -15.18 7.23 1.68
C PHE A 26 -15.00 7.02 0.18
N LEU A 27 -14.46 5.87 -0.25
CA LEU A 27 -14.31 5.55 -1.67
C LEU A 27 -15.67 5.43 -2.35
N ARG A 28 -16.64 4.72 -1.75
CA ARG A 28 -18.02 4.65 -2.27
C ARG A 28 -18.64 6.04 -2.39
N PHE A 29 -18.50 6.88 -1.36
CA PHE A 29 -19.01 8.23 -1.37
C PHE A 29 -18.36 9.07 -2.48
N ASN A 30 -17.05 8.99 -2.66
CA ASN A 30 -16.36 9.67 -3.75
C ASN A 30 -16.85 9.20 -5.12
N THR A 31 -17.02 7.89 -5.33
CA THR A 31 -17.61 7.36 -6.58
C THR A 31 -19.05 7.84 -6.81
N PHE A 32 -19.84 7.99 -5.74
CA PHE A 32 -21.19 8.53 -5.80
C PHE A 32 -21.20 10.00 -6.23
N ILE A 33 -20.34 10.84 -5.63
CA ILE A 33 -20.23 12.25 -5.99
C ILE A 33 -19.73 12.39 -7.43
N LEU A 34 -18.69 11.67 -7.83
CA LEU A 34 -18.18 11.71 -9.21
C LEU A 34 -19.23 11.25 -10.23
N ALA A 35 -20.05 10.24 -9.90
CA ALA A 35 -21.15 9.79 -10.75
C ALA A 35 -22.26 10.85 -10.85
N ALA A 36 -22.59 11.53 -9.75
CA ALA A 36 -23.58 12.61 -9.71
C ALA A 36 -23.13 13.82 -10.56
N LEU A 37 -21.84 14.15 -10.53
CA LEU A 37 -21.27 15.29 -11.27
C LEU A 37 -21.14 15.02 -12.78
N LYS A 38 -20.84 13.79 -13.20
CA LYS A 38 -20.54 13.48 -14.61
C LYS A 38 -21.76 13.24 -15.50
N SER A 39 -22.99 13.34 -14.96
CA SER A 39 -24.27 13.08 -15.68
C SER A 39 -24.23 11.82 -16.56
N SER A 40 -23.43 10.83 -16.18
CA SER A 40 -23.19 9.63 -16.99
C SER A 40 -24.17 8.55 -16.52
N ARG A 41 -24.98 8.04 -17.46
CA ARG A 41 -26.01 7.03 -17.21
C ARG A 41 -25.49 5.71 -16.61
N SER A 42 -24.18 5.48 -16.61
CA SER A 42 -23.56 4.30 -16.00
C SER A 42 -23.48 4.47 -14.47
N ARG A 43 -24.60 4.22 -13.80
CA ARG A 43 -24.75 4.22 -12.33
C ARG A 43 -24.17 2.95 -11.71
N ASN A 44 -22.90 2.65 -11.93
CA ASN A 44 -22.19 1.60 -11.20
C ASN A 44 -21.87 2.05 -9.76
N ILE A 45 -22.89 2.50 -9.04
CA ILE A 45 -22.82 2.86 -7.61
C ILE A 45 -23.01 1.56 -6.84
N THR A 46 -21.94 1.08 -6.20
CA THR A 46 -22.02 -0.10 -5.34
C THR A 46 -22.90 0.20 -4.13
N ARG A 47 -24.04 -0.49 -4.04
CA ARG A 47 -24.98 -0.41 -2.92
C ARG A 47 -25.04 -1.76 -2.19
N GLY A 48 -25.47 -1.73 -0.94
CA GLY A 48 -25.61 -2.92 -0.10
C GLY A 48 -24.37 -3.21 0.76
N PRO A 49 -24.24 -4.44 1.29
CA PRO A 49 -23.21 -4.78 2.26
C PRO A 49 -21.79 -4.60 1.68
N LEU A 50 -20.81 -4.42 2.57
CA LEU A 50 -19.40 -4.33 2.22
C LEU A 50 -18.92 -5.66 1.65
N ARG A 51 -18.31 -5.63 0.47
CA ARG A 51 -17.80 -6.83 -0.19
C ARG A 51 -16.33 -7.03 0.13
N VAL A 52 -15.90 -8.29 0.17
CA VAL A 52 -14.50 -8.66 0.46
C VAL A 52 -13.52 -8.01 -0.51
N HIS A 53 -13.86 -7.91 -1.80
CA HIS A 53 -12.98 -7.27 -2.78
C HIS A 53 -12.77 -5.77 -2.51
N GLU A 54 -13.77 -5.07 -1.95
CA GLU A 54 -13.63 -3.66 -1.58
C GLU A 54 -12.67 -3.52 -0.41
N LEU A 55 -12.79 -4.39 0.60
CA LEU A 55 -11.84 -4.43 1.72
C LEU A 55 -10.41 -4.76 1.27
N ARG A 56 -10.25 -5.69 0.33
CA ARG A 56 -8.94 -6.03 -0.26
C ARG A 56 -8.35 -4.86 -1.03
N HIS A 57 -9.16 -4.21 -1.87
CA HIS A 57 -8.76 -3.02 -2.61
C HIS A 57 -8.38 -1.88 -1.65
N THR A 58 -9.20 -1.61 -0.63
CA THR A 58 -8.90 -0.58 0.37
C THR A 58 -7.63 -0.89 1.15
N THR A 59 -7.40 -2.14 1.53
CA THR A 59 -6.15 -2.56 2.17
C THR A 59 -4.95 -2.26 1.28
N HIS A 60 -5.07 -2.61 0.00
CA HIS A 60 -4.05 -2.36 -1.00
C HIS A 60 -3.73 -0.86 -1.14
N GLU A 61 -4.76 -0.01 -1.21
CA GLU A 61 -4.59 1.45 -1.32
C GLU A 61 -3.98 2.06 -0.06
N ILE A 62 -4.40 1.63 1.14
CA ILE A 62 -3.81 2.08 2.40
C ILE A 62 -2.31 1.76 2.40
N VAL A 63 -1.94 0.51 2.10
CA VAL A 63 -0.54 0.07 2.05
C VAL A 63 0.25 0.89 1.04
N ARG A 64 -0.28 1.08 -0.17
CA ARG A 64 0.36 1.87 -1.22
C ARG A 64 0.66 3.28 -0.74
N VAL A 65 -0.34 3.97 -0.18
CA VAL A 65 -0.18 5.34 0.33
C VAL A 65 0.87 5.39 1.44
N VAL A 66 0.84 4.45 2.38
CA VAL A 66 1.82 4.37 3.47
C VAL A 66 3.24 4.18 2.94
N GLN A 67 3.42 3.35 1.91
CA GLN A 67 4.72 3.16 1.26
C GLN A 67 5.16 4.39 0.48
N GLU A 68 4.26 5.06 -0.23
CA GLU A 68 4.57 6.30 -0.94
C GLU A 68 4.98 7.43 0.00
N LEU A 69 4.37 7.50 1.20
CA LEU A 69 4.74 8.46 2.23
C LEU A 69 6.10 8.15 2.86
N ALA A 70 6.37 6.88 3.17
CA ALA A 70 7.55 6.49 3.93
C ALA A 70 8.80 6.25 3.06
N PHE A 71 8.61 5.81 1.82
CA PHE A 71 9.67 5.35 0.93
C PHE A 71 9.65 6.09 -0.42
N ALA A 72 9.23 7.37 -0.42
CA ALA A 72 9.10 8.17 -1.64
C ALA A 72 10.39 8.13 -2.49
N LYS A 73 11.55 8.35 -1.86
CA LYS A 73 12.86 8.38 -2.53
C LYS A 73 13.21 7.02 -3.13
N GLU A 74 12.98 5.94 -2.39
CA GLU A 74 13.26 4.58 -2.86
C GLU A 74 12.31 4.16 -3.99
N LEU A 75 11.03 4.55 -3.92
CA LEU A 75 10.06 4.30 -4.98
C LEU A 75 10.43 5.07 -6.26
N GLU A 76 10.89 6.31 -6.17
CA GLU A 76 11.40 7.06 -7.32
C GLU A 76 12.63 6.41 -7.94
N LEU A 77 13.60 5.97 -7.13
CA LEU A 77 14.78 5.25 -7.61
C LEU A 77 14.41 3.94 -8.30
N ILE A 78 13.44 3.21 -7.75
CA ILE A 78 12.97 1.97 -8.36
C ILE A 78 12.22 2.23 -9.67
N ARG A 79 11.34 3.24 -9.70
CA ARG A 79 10.53 3.59 -10.88
C ARG A 79 11.37 4.16 -12.02
N THR A 80 12.40 4.95 -11.72
CA THR A 80 13.23 5.61 -12.74
C THR A 80 14.28 4.70 -13.36
N GLY A 81 14.47 3.48 -12.86
CA GLY A 81 15.39 2.50 -13.44
C GLY A 81 16.85 2.96 -13.49
N LYS A 82 17.20 4.07 -12.82
CA LYS A 82 18.58 4.54 -12.64
C LYS A 82 19.30 3.65 -11.63
N GLY A 83 19.44 2.38 -11.99
CA GLY A 83 20.50 1.54 -11.47
C GLY A 83 21.79 1.97 -12.14
N ASP A 84 22.81 2.19 -11.35
CA ASP A 84 24.20 2.39 -11.78
C ASP A 84 24.55 1.45 -12.94
N SER A 85 25.42 1.88 -13.85
CA SER A 85 25.83 1.35 -15.17
C SER A 85 26.32 -0.12 -15.26
N LEU A 86 25.87 -0.99 -14.36
CA LEU A 86 26.31 -2.35 -14.11
C LEU A 86 25.19 -3.39 -14.19
N GLY A 87 24.02 -3.04 -14.75
CA GLY A 87 22.99 -4.01 -15.13
C GLY A 87 22.41 -4.86 -14.00
N LYS A 88 22.56 -4.43 -12.73
CA LYS A 88 21.94 -5.08 -11.58
C LYS A 88 20.77 -4.24 -11.11
N VAL A 89 19.58 -4.70 -11.47
CA VAL A 89 18.28 -4.29 -10.93
C VAL A 89 18.43 -3.99 -9.43
N LEU A 90 18.30 -2.71 -9.09
CA LEU A 90 17.83 -2.22 -7.79
C LEU A 90 18.56 -2.75 -6.55
N ARG A 91 19.87 -2.49 -6.44
CA ARG A 91 20.41 -2.28 -5.09
C ARG A 91 19.96 -0.88 -4.70
N CYS A 92 19.12 -0.73 -3.67
CA CYS A 92 18.91 0.57 -3.03
C CYS A 92 20.29 1.08 -2.58
N THR A 93 20.91 1.93 -3.40
CA THR A 93 22.33 2.27 -3.37
C THR A 93 22.55 3.44 -2.42
N GLY A 94 22.52 3.12 -1.13
CA GLY A 94 23.07 3.95 -0.08
C GLY A 94 23.15 3.13 1.20
N TYR A 95 24.24 3.26 1.95
CA TYR A 95 24.35 2.67 3.29
C TYR A 95 23.22 3.13 4.24
N LEU A 96 22.54 4.22 3.88
CA LEU A 96 21.43 4.85 4.60
C LEU A 96 20.04 4.28 4.27
N SER A 97 19.87 3.47 3.21
CA SER A 97 18.52 3.00 2.86
C SER A 97 18.04 1.89 3.80
N PRO A 98 16.87 2.06 4.45
CA PRO A 98 16.30 1.04 5.34
C PRO A 98 15.92 -0.25 4.60
N LEU A 99 15.78 -0.19 3.28
CA LEU A 99 15.31 -1.29 2.43
C LEU A 99 16.43 -2.18 1.88
N ARG A 100 17.70 -1.80 2.06
CA ARG A 100 18.86 -2.50 1.48
C ARG A 100 18.89 -4.00 1.81
N LYS A 101 18.50 -4.39 3.03
CA LYS A 101 18.54 -5.79 3.48
C LYS A 101 17.35 -6.63 3.00
N LEU A 102 16.33 -6.00 2.42
CA LEU A 102 15.04 -6.61 2.08
C LEU A 102 14.91 -6.97 0.60
N ASN A 103 15.89 -6.63 -0.25
CA ASN A 103 15.88 -6.87 -1.69
C ASN A 103 14.52 -6.51 -2.33
N PRO A 104 14.12 -5.22 -2.25
CA PRO A 104 12.76 -4.82 -2.52
C PRO A 104 12.38 -5.00 -3.99
N ILE A 105 11.17 -5.49 -4.23
CA ILE A 105 10.54 -5.61 -5.55
C ILE A 105 9.21 -4.87 -5.56
N ILE A 106 8.78 -4.38 -6.72
CA ILE A 106 7.44 -3.82 -6.89
C ILE A 106 6.55 -4.84 -7.59
N VAL A 107 5.41 -5.16 -6.99
CA VAL A 107 4.39 -6.04 -7.56
C VAL A 107 3.04 -5.42 -7.29
N ASP A 108 2.22 -5.27 -8.34
CA ASP A 108 0.95 -4.56 -8.28
C ASP A 108 1.09 -3.19 -7.60
N VAL A 109 2.13 -2.44 -7.98
CA VAL A 109 2.50 -1.12 -7.41
C VAL A 109 2.77 -1.08 -5.90
N ILE A 110 2.85 -2.24 -5.22
CA ILE A 110 3.24 -2.37 -3.81
C ILE A 110 4.67 -2.87 -3.69
N LEU A 111 5.41 -2.28 -2.76
CA LEU A 111 6.75 -2.71 -2.39
C LEU A 111 6.71 -3.99 -1.53
N ARG A 112 7.44 -5.02 -1.95
CA ARG A 112 7.52 -6.35 -1.30
C ARG A 112 8.96 -6.81 -1.16
N VAL A 113 9.20 -7.74 -0.24
CA VAL A 113 10.52 -8.40 -0.05
C VAL A 113 10.77 -9.39 -1.19
N GLY A 114 11.98 -9.36 -1.75
CA GLY A 114 12.42 -10.29 -2.80
C GLY A 114 13.45 -11.32 -2.33
N GLY A 115 13.54 -12.44 -3.06
CA GLY A 115 14.80 -13.19 -3.22
C GLY A 115 15.23 -14.20 -2.15
N ARG A 116 14.41 -14.63 -1.19
CA ARG A 116 14.86 -15.62 -0.17
C ARG A 116 14.08 -16.92 -0.03
N LEU A 117 12.95 -17.10 -0.72
CA LEU A 117 12.10 -18.28 -0.57
C LEU A 117 11.66 -18.90 -1.91
N GLN A 118 12.41 -18.72 -3.00
CA GLN A 118 12.03 -19.27 -4.32
C GLN A 118 11.96 -20.80 -4.38
N ARG A 119 12.49 -21.50 -3.37
CA ARG A 119 12.50 -22.97 -3.28
C ARG A 119 11.56 -23.55 -2.23
N ALA A 120 10.81 -22.72 -1.49
CA ALA A 120 9.83 -23.19 -0.51
C ALA A 120 8.45 -23.34 -1.17
N SER A 121 7.72 -24.42 -0.85
CA SER A 121 6.32 -24.62 -1.25
C SER A 121 5.38 -23.74 -0.43
N ILE A 122 5.62 -22.43 -0.44
CA ILE A 122 4.85 -21.44 0.31
C ILE A 122 4.12 -20.52 -0.67
N GLY A 123 2.91 -20.09 -0.29
CA GLY A 123 2.10 -19.22 -1.14
C GLY A 123 2.80 -17.88 -1.43
N TYR A 124 2.51 -17.29 -2.58
CA TYR A 124 3.15 -16.07 -3.08
C TYR A 124 3.22 -14.91 -2.06
N ASN A 125 2.13 -14.68 -1.30
CA ASN A 125 2.10 -13.61 -0.31
C ASN A 125 3.04 -13.85 0.87
N ALA A 126 3.30 -15.13 1.21
CA ALA A 126 4.25 -15.50 2.25
C ALA A 126 5.70 -15.46 1.74
N SER A 127 5.94 -15.76 0.45
CA SER A 127 7.26 -15.65 -0.15
C SER A 127 7.67 -14.20 -0.46
N HIS A 128 6.68 -13.33 -0.70
CA HIS A 128 6.85 -11.90 -1.01
C HIS A 128 6.03 -11.03 -0.06
N PRO A 129 6.40 -10.97 1.24
CA PRO A 129 5.68 -10.15 2.20
C PRO A 129 5.76 -8.66 1.83
N VAL A 130 4.68 -7.95 2.13
CA VAL A 130 4.58 -6.50 1.94
C VAL A 130 5.54 -5.78 2.89
N ILE A 131 6.24 -4.77 2.38
CA ILE A 131 7.14 -3.94 3.19
C ILE A 131 6.35 -2.78 3.80
N LEU A 132 6.38 -2.66 5.12
CA LEU A 132 5.77 -1.53 5.83
C LEU A 132 6.82 -0.75 6.64
N PRO A 133 6.67 0.58 6.79
CA PRO A 133 7.52 1.36 7.66
C PRO A 133 7.37 0.92 9.12
N GLN A 134 8.49 0.74 9.81
CA GLN A 134 8.52 0.27 11.21
C GLN A 134 7.75 1.20 12.16
N LYS A 135 7.91 2.52 12.00
CA LYS A 135 7.30 3.55 12.83
C LYS A 135 6.15 4.24 12.08
N HIS A 136 5.02 3.56 11.96
CA HIS A 136 3.83 4.12 11.34
C HIS A 136 2.54 3.60 12.01
N PRO A 137 1.52 4.45 12.22
CA PRO A 137 0.27 4.05 12.88
C PRO A 137 -0.39 2.83 12.24
N VAL A 138 -0.49 2.82 10.91
CA VAL A 138 -1.02 1.67 10.14
C VAL A 138 -0.26 0.37 10.41
N THR A 139 1.08 0.40 10.51
CA THR A 139 1.87 -0.80 10.81
C THR A 139 1.50 -1.35 12.19
N GLN A 140 1.37 -0.47 13.19
CA GLN A 140 0.95 -0.87 14.54
C GLN A 140 -0.49 -1.41 14.56
N LEU A 141 -1.41 -0.79 13.81
CA LEU A 141 -2.77 -1.29 13.68
C LEU A 141 -2.85 -2.69 13.09
N ILE A 142 -2.03 -2.97 12.07
CA ILE A 142 -1.97 -4.31 11.45
C ILE A 142 -1.38 -5.32 12.43
N ILE A 143 -0.29 -4.98 13.12
CA ILE A 143 0.32 -5.86 14.13
C ILE A 143 -0.70 -6.22 15.21
N ASN A 144 -1.35 -5.21 15.82
CA ASN A 144 -2.35 -5.40 16.88
C ASN A 144 -3.62 -6.13 16.41
N HIS A 145 -3.85 -6.24 15.11
CA HIS A 145 -5.01 -6.96 14.58
C HIS A 145 -4.73 -8.46 14.45
N TYR A 146 -3.48 -8.84 14.19
CA TYR A 146 -3.07 -10.23 13.96
C TYR A 146 -2.31 -10.87 15.13
N HIS A 147 -1.95 -10.07 16.14
CA HIS A 147 -1.30 -10.49 17.40
C HIS A 147 -2.12 -10.01 18.59
#